data_AF-A0A7C4ZTD8-F1
#
_entry.id   AF-A0A7C4ZTD8-F1
#
_cell.length_a   1.000
_cell.length_b   1.000
_cell.length_c   1.000
_cell.angle_alpha   90.00
_cell.angle_beta   90.00
_cell.angle_gamma   90.00
#
_symmetry.space_group_name_H-M   'P 1'
#
loop_
_entity.id
_entity.type
_entity.pdbx_description
1 polymer ?
#
loop_
_entity_poly.entity_id
_entity_poly.type
_entity_poly.pdbx_seq_one_letter_code
_entity_poly.pdbx_strand_id
1 'polypeptide(L)'
;MNVIARLRGWARGHTRAGRYSPVGQTFHWGLAGLVFLQLWWGWRMGRMPVGADKLDAYQVHAQLGLLTLILMLLRMTWRAFIPGPINDADRQGWRTVAAHIGHYLFYFLLVALPISGWMMWSAMAPKQPLSIFGLPWPHLPIGDLAAETRWTLMRSMQALHFWLVVILVGLIVVHAGAALQHHFIDRDDAFAAMAPLVEPLQPKRPEGTPHTPLKPDAPPS
;
A
#
# COMPACT_ATOMS: atom_id res chain seq x y z
N MET A 1 -5.86 -28.26 -13.97
CA MET A 1 -6.20 -27.12 -13.09
C MET A 1 -5.18 -25.99 -13.28
N ASN A 2 -5.62 -24.79 -13.67
CA ASN A 2 -4.73 -23.62 -13.83
C ASN A 2 -4.16 -23.18 -12.46
N VAL A 3 -2.89 -22.78 -12.42
CA VAL A 3 -2.17 -22.26 -11.23
C VAL A 3 -2.98 -21.19 -10.50
N ILE A 4 -3.63 -20.28 -11.23
CA ILE A 4 -4.47 -19.22 -10.65
C ILE A 4 -5.64 -19.81 -9.84
N ALA A 5 -6.26 -20.89 -10.33
CA ALA A 5 -7.37 -21.55 -9.64
C ALA A 5 -6.92 -22.23 -8.34
N ARG A 6 -5.70 -22.79 -8.32
CA ARG A 6 -5.09 -23.34 -7.10
C ARG A 6 -4.81 -22.26 -6.07
N LEU A 7 -4.23 -21.14 -6.49
CA LEU A 7 -3.95 -19.99 -5.61
C LEU A 7 -5.23 -19.40 -5.03
N ARG A 8 -6.28 -19.23 -5.86
CA ARG A 8 -7.61 -18.81 -5.38
C ARG A 8 -8.22 -19.82 -4.40
N GLY A 9 -8.05 -21.12 -4.62
CA GLY A 9 -8.48 -22.17 -3.70
C GLY A 9 -7.83 -22.03 -2.32
N TRP A 10 -6.50 -21.90 -2.29
CA TRP A 10 -5.73 -21.70 -1.06
C TRP A 10 -6.09 -20.39 -0.32
N ALA A 11 -6.21 -19.28 -1.06
CA ALA A 11 -6.57 -17.99 -0.48
C ALA A 11 -7.99 -18.00 0.11
N ARG A 12 -8.94 -18.71 -0.53
CA ARG A 12 -10.31 -18.85 -0.03
C ARG A 12 -10.40 -19.52 1.34
N GLY A 13 -9.45 -20.39 1.70
CA GLY A 13 -9.36 -20.96 3.05
C GLY A 13 -9.19 -19.88 4.12
N HIS A 14 -8.33 -18.89 3.85
CA HIS A 14 -8.07 -17.77 4.76
C HIS A 14 -9.23 -16.79 4.79
N THR A 15 -9.81 -16.45 3.63
CA THR A 15 -10.94 -15.51 3.56
C THR A 15 -12.20 -16.05 4.23
N ARG A 16 -12.43 -17.38 4.20
CA ARG A 16 -13.53 -18.02 4.93
C ARG A 16 -13.37 -17.92 6.45
N ALA A 17 -12.13 -17.83 6.93
CA ALA A 17 -11.82 -17.57 8.33
C ALA A 17 -11.79 -16.05 8.67
N GLY A 18 -12.33 -15.20 7.79
CA GLY A 18 -12.37 -13.75 7.99
C GLY A 18 -11.01 -13.05 7.84
N ARG A 19 -9.98 -13.73 7.30
CA ARG A 19 -8.62 -13.18 7.19
C ARG A 19 -8.20 -12.92 5.76
N TYR A 20 -7.36 -11.91 5.58
CA TYR A 20 -6.60 -11.75 4.34
C TYR A 20 -5.60 -12.90 4.15
N SER A 21 -5.28 -13.24 2.90
CA SER A 21 -4.18 -14.16 2.62
C SER A 21 -2.87 -13.62 3.21
N PRO A 22 -1.98 -14.46 3.75
CA PRO A 22 -0.69 -14.02 4.33
C PRO A 22 0.10 -13.10 3.40
N VAL A 23 0.14 -13.42 2.10
CA VAL A 23 0.80 -12.59 1.07
C VAL A 23 0.20 -11.18 1.03
N GLY A 24 -1.11 -11.05 1.09
CA GLY A 24 -1.81 -9.76 1.13
C GLY A 24 -1.49 -8.96 2.39
N GLN A 25 -1.38 -9.63 3.55
CA GLN A 25 -0.99 -9.00 4.80
C GLN A 25 0.47 -8.52 4.75
N THR A 26 1.39 -9.34 4.23
CA THR A 26 2.80 -8.97 4.04
C THR A 26 2.94 -7.75 3.15
N PHE A 27 2.24 -7.70 2.01
CA PHE A 27 2.24 -6.51 1.15
C PHE A 27 1.71 -5.28 1.87
N HIS A 28 0.61 -5.40 2.63
CA HIS A 28 0.04 -4.28 3.35
C HIS A 28 0.99 -3.72 4.41
N TRP A 29 1.48 -4.56 5.32
CA TRP A 29 2.37 -4.12 6.40
C TRP A 29 3.75 -3.70 5.90
N GLY A 30 4.27 -4.37 4.85
CA GLY A 30 5.51 -3.97 4.19
C GLY A 30 5.41 -2.57 3.57
N LEU A 31 4.32 -2.29 2.84
CA LEU A 31 4.07 -0.95 2.29
C LEU A 31 3.82 0.08 3.39
N ALA A 32 3.06 -0.26 4.43
CA ALA A 32 2.83 0.65 5.55
C ALA A 32 4.15 1.04 6.23
N GLY A 33 5.01 0.06 6.54
CA GLY A 33 6.34 0.31 7.10
C GLY A 33 7.23 1.17 6.19
N LEU A 34 7.24 0.88 4.89
CA LEU A 34 7.99 1.68 3.90
C LEU A 34 7.46 3.12 3.80
N VAL A 35 6.15 3.32 3.86
CA VAL A 35 5.53 4.66 3.85
C VAL A 35 5.94 5.45 5.08
N PHE A 36 5.87 4.87 6.29
CA PHE A 36 6.32 5.55 7.51
C PHE A 36 7.81 5.88 7.46
N LEU A 37 8.64 4.94 6.98
CA LEU A 37 10.06 5.18 6.75
C LEU A 37 10.28 6.33 5.77
N GLN A 38 9.53 6.37 4.67
CA GLN A 38 9.65 7.42 3.66
C GLN A 38 9.21 8.79 4.15
N LEU A 39 8.15 8.87 4.94
CA LEU A 39 7.69 10.13 5.55
C LEU A 39 8.74 10.67 6.52
N TRP A 40 9.28 9.80 7.38
CA TRP A 40 10.35 10.18 8.30
C TRP A 40 11.64 10.58 7.56
N TRP A 41 12.06 9.78 6.57
CA TRP A 41 13.26 10.04 5.79
C TRP A 41 13.15 11.32 4.97
N GLY A 42 11.99 11.55 4.32
CA GLY A 42 11.67 12.76 3.58
C GLY A 42 11.72 14.01 4.46
N TRP A 43 11.16 13.92 5.66
CA TRP A 43 11.22 15.00 6.67
C TRP A 43 12.67 15.27 7.14
N ARG A 44 13.48 14.22 7.33
CA ARG A 44 14.87 14.31 7.77
C ARG A 44 15.80 14.88 6.68
N MET A 45 15.65 14.43 5.43
CA MET A 45 16.46 14.90 4.29
C MET A 45 16.17 16.36 3.96
N GLY A 46 14.92 16.81 4.11
CA GLY A 46 14.53 18.20 3.85
C GLY A 46 15.30 19.21 4.72
N ARG A 47 15.72 18.80 5.92
CA ARG A 47 16.48 19.60 6.89
C ARG A 47 18.00 19.52 6.75
N MET A 48 18.50 18.70 5.83
CA MET A 48 19.94 18.63 5.62
C MET A 48 20.45 19.91 4.94
N PRO A 49 21.68 20.37 5.28
CA PRO A 49 22.34 21.45 4.57
C PRO A 49 22.59 21.03 3.12
N VAL A 50 22.73 22.01 2.22
CA VAL A 50 23.07 21.73 0.82
C VAL A 50 24.49 21.15 0.76
N GLY A 51 24.65 20.02 0.07
CA GLY A 51 25.92 19.32 -0.06
C GLY A 51 25.75 17.89 -0.57
N ALA A 52 26.86 17.16 -0.69
CA ALA A 52 26.90 15.77 -1.16
C ALA A 52 26.00 14.86 -0.32
N ASP A 53 26.06 14.96 1.01
CA ASP A 53 25.24 14.16 1.92
C ASP A 53 23.73 14.30 1.66
N LYS A 54 23.29 15.51 1.27
CA LYS A 54 21.88 15.75 0.93
C LYS A 54 21.51 15.09 -0.38
N LEU A 55 22.41 15.10 -1.36
CA LEU A 55 22.20 14.41 -2.63
C LEU A 55 22.10 12.89 -2.43
N ASP A 56 22.98 12.31 -1.61
CA ASP A 56 22.94 10.89 -1.25
C ASP A 56 21.64 10.54 -0.54
N ALA A 57 21.17 11.41 0.38
CA ALA A 57 19.90 11.22 1.05
C ALA A 57 18.70 11.25 0.08
N TYR A 58 18.72 12.15 -0.92
CA TYR A 58 17.73 12.14 -2.01
C TYR A 58 17.82 10.88 -2.86
N GLN A 59 19.02 10.35 -3.10
CA GLN A 59 19.20 9.09 -3.81
C GLN A 59 18.51 7.96 -3.06
N VAL A 60 18.81 7.78 -1.77
CA VAL A 60 18.16 6.77 -0.91
C VAL A 60 16.63 6.95 -0.92
N HIS A 61 16.13 8.19 -0.81
CA HIS A 61 14.71 8.49 -0.87
C HIS A 61 14.08 8.04 -2.20
N ALA A 62 14.74 8.32 -3.33
CA ALA A 62 14.29 7.92 -4.65
C ALA A 62 14.27 6.38 -4.81
N GLN A 63 15.30 5.67 -4.32
CA GLN A 63 15.37 4.20 -4.39
C GLN A 63 14.23 3.55 -3.61
N LEU A 64 13.99 4.00 -2.37
CA LEU A 64 12.89 3.52 -1.54
C LEU A 64 11.52 3.88 -2.16
N GLY A 65 11.45 4.99 -2.90
CA GLY A 65 10.25 5.42 -3.62
C GLY A 65 9.92 4.48 -4.76
N LEU A 66 10.93 4.14 -5.57
CA LEU A 66 10.80 3.15 -6.64
C LEU A 66 10.46 1.75 -6.10
N LEU A 67 11.08 1.35 -4.99
CA LEU A 67 10.73 0.10 -4.31
C LEU A 67 9.24 0.08 -3.91
N THR A 68 8.76 1.19 -3.34
CA THR A 68 7.36 1.35 -2.96
C THR A 68 6.45 1.24 -4.18
N LEU A 69 6.82 1.86 -5.30
CA LEU A 69 6.08 1.74 -6.57
C LEU A 69 5.99 0.29 -7.04
N ILE A 70 7.13 -0.43 -7.09
CA ILE A 70 7.16 -1.83 -7.53
C ILE A 70 6.28 -2.70 -6.63
N LEU A 71 6.43 -2.58 -5.30
CA LEU A 71 5.63 -3.36 -4.35
C LEU A 71 4.15 -3.01 -4.42
N MET A 72 3.82 -1.75 -4.66
CA MET A 72 2.43 -1.32 -4.84
C MET A 72 1.83 -1.92 -6.11
N LEU A 73 2.55 -1.91 -7.24
CA LEU A 73 2.11 -2.54 -8.48
C LEU A 73 1.92 -4.06 -8.29
N LEU A 74 2.86 -4.74 -7.64
CA LEU A 74 2.74 -6.17 -7.31
C LEU A 74 1.52 -6.44 -6.42
N ARG A 75 1.26 -5.58 -5.43
CA ARG A 75 0.08 -5.68 -4.57
C ARG A 75 -1.22 -5.49 -5.37
N MET A 76 -1.26 -4.54 -6.30
CA MET A 76 -2.41 -4.33 -7.19
C MET A 76 -2.68 -5.56 -8.04
N THR A 77 -1.63 -6.12 -8.65
CA THR A 77 -1.70 -7.37 -9.43
C THR A 77 -2.21 -8.52 -8.56
N TRP A 78 -1.66 -8.68 -7.34
CA TRP A 78 -2.12 -9.71 -6.40
C TRP A 78 -3.61 -9.55 -6.08
N ARG A 79 -4.06 -8.35 -5.71
CA ARG A 79 -5.46 -8.08 -5.36
C ARG A 79 -6.40 -8.32 -6.54
N ALA A 80 -5.96 -8.05 -7.77
CA ALA A 80 -6.75 -8.31 -8.99
C ALA A 80 -6.98 -9.81 -9.23
N PHE A 81 -5.98 -10.65 -8.96
CA PHE A 81 -6.11 -12.10 -9.12
C PHE A 81 -6.73 -12.81 -7.91
N ILE A 82 -6.48 -12.28 -6.71
CA ILE A 82 -6.83 -12.86 -5.41
C ILE A 82 -7.54 -11.79 -4.58
N PRO A 83 -8.88 -11.68 -4.71
CA PRO A 83 -9.67 -10.73 -3.93
C PRO A 83 -9.59 -11.07 -2.44
N GLY A 84 -9.67 -10.03 -1.59
CA GLY A 84 -9.69 -10.17 -0.13
C GLY A 84 -11.01 -10.77 0.39
N PRO A 85 -11.08 -11.05 1.70
CA PRO A 85 -12.34 -11.41 2.35
C PRO A 85 -13.36 -10.28 2.17
N ILE A 86 -14.64 -10.67 2.06
CA ILE A 86 -15.76 -9.76 2.24
C ILE A 86 -15.90 -9.60 3.75
N ASN A 87 -15.61 -8.41 4.26
CA ASN A 87 -15.70 -8.12 5.69
C ASN A 87 -17.11 -7.62 6.03
N ASP A 88 -17.52 -7.65 7.30
CA ASP A 88 -18.81 -7.09 7.73
C ASP A 88 -18.93 -5.58 7.46
N ALA A 89 -17.80 -4.89 7.27
CA ALA A 89 -17.74 -3.52 6.77
C ALA A 89 -18.17 -3.37 5.29
N ASP A 90 -18.39 -4.48 4.56
CA ASP A 90 -18.95 -4.51 3.21
C ASP A 90 -20.49 -4.59 3.19
N ARG A 91 -21.15 -4.53 4.37
CA ARG A 91 -22.61 -4.35 4.45
C ARG A 91 -23.03 -3.03 3.77
N GLN A 92 -24.22 -2.97 3.16
CA GLN A 92 -24.68 -1.78 2.45
C GLN A 92 -24.69 -0.54 3.37
N GLY A 93 -24.00 0.54 2.96
CA GLY A 93 -23.99 1.81 3.69
C GLY A 93 -22.89 2.77 3.24
N TRP A 94 -22.94 4.01 3.76
CA TRP A 94 -21.97 5.06 3.44
C TRP A 94 -20.55 4.76 3.93
N ARG A 95 -20.40 3.99 5.02
CA ARG A 95 -19.09 3.57 5.57
C ARG A 95 -18.31 2.69 4.58
N THR A 96 -19.00 1.81 3.88
CA THR A 96 -18.46 0.93 2.84
C THR A 96 -17.94 1.72 1.65
N VAL A 97 -18.73 2.70 1.20
CA VAL A 97 -18.33 3.61 0.11
C VAL A 97 -17.07 4.40 0.53
N ALA A 98 -17.05 4.95 1.75
CA ALA A 98 -15.89 5.66 2.28
C ALA A 98 -14.64 4.78 2.36
N ALA A 99 -14.77 3.52 2.79
CA ALA A 99 -13.66 2.56 2.82
C ALA A 99 -13.10 2.26 1.42
N HIS A 100 -13.98 2.05 0.43
CA HIS A 100 -13.57 1.84 -0.96
C HIS A 100 -12.86 3.07 -1.54
N ILE A 101 -13.41 4.26 -1.34
CA ILE A 101 -12.77 5.53 -1.77
C ILE A 101 -11.40 5.66 -1.11
N GLY A 102 -11.29 5.42 0.19
CA GLY A 102 -10.02 5.47 0.91
C GLY A 102 -8.99 4.50 0.31
N HIS A 103 -9.40 3.26 0.01
CA HIS A 103 -8.51 2.30 -0.65
C HIS A 103 -8.06 2.78 -2.04
N TYR A 104 -8.97 3.25 -2.89
CA TYR A 104 -8.59 3.76 -4.21
C TYR A 104 -7.67 4.98 -4.12
N LEU A 105 -7.91 5.87 -3.16
CA LEU A 105 -7.03 7.00 -2.90
C LEU A 105 -5.63 6.55 -2.46
N PHE A 106 -5.51 5.58 -1.56
CA PHE A 106 -4.20 5.03 -1.21
C PHE A 106 -3.49 4.43 -2.42
N TYR A 107 -4.21 3.70 -3.28
CA TYR A 107 -3.62 3.11 -4.48
C TYR A 107 -3.09 4.20 -5.42
N PHE A 108 -3.90 5.23 -5.65
CA PHE A 108 -3.50 6.37 -6.45
C PHE A 108 -2.28 7.09 -5.85
N LEU A 109 -2.31 7.41 -4.56
CA LEU A 109 -1.24 8.15 -3.87
C LEU A 109 0.09 7.38 -3.88
N LEU A 110 0.06 6.08 -3.57
CA LEU A 110 1.26 5.24 -3.52
C LEU A 110 1.89 4.97 -4.88
N VAL A 111 1.17 5.28 -5.98
CA VAL A 111 1.71 5.24 -7.35
C VAL A 111 2.14 6.65 -7.80
N ALA A 112 1.31 7.67 -7.56
CA ALA A 112 1.57 9.03 -8.01
C ALA A 112 2.76 9.70 -7.29
N LEU A 113 2.95 9.43 -5.99
CA LEU A 113 4.09 9.94 -5.22
C LEU A 113 5.45 9.50 -5.79
N PRO A 114 5.74 8.20 -5.97
CA PRO A 114 7.02 7.80 -6.53
C PRO A 114 7.18 8.17 -8.00
N ILE A 115 6.10 8.23 -8.79
CA ILE A 115 6.16 8.72 -10.17
C ILE A 115 6.56 10.21 -10.20
N SER A 116 5.94 11.06 -9.38
CA SER A 116 6.32 12.48 -9.31
C SER A 116 7.78 12.67 -8.87
N GLY A 117 8.26 11.88 -7.90
CA GLY A 117 9.67 11.86 -7.51
C GLY A 117 10.62 11.38 -8.63
N TRP A 118 10.22 10.36 -9.40
CA TRP A 118 10.99 9.86 -10.54
C TRP A 118 11.06 10.88 -11.69
N MET A 119 9.98 11.64 -11.92
CA MET A 119 9.97 12.77 -12.86
C MET A 119 10.93 13.88 -12.41
N MET A 120 10.93 14.23 -11.12
CA MET A 120 11.90 15.18 -10.55
C MET A 120 13.34 14.70 -10.76
N TRP A 121 13.65 13.46 -10.36
CA TRP A 121 15.00 12.89 -10.53
C TRP A 121 15.45 12.88 -11.99
N SER A 122 14.53 12.55 -12.91
CA SER A 122 14.81 12.51 -14.34
C SER A 122 14.99 13.89 -14.99
N ALA A 123 14.49 14.96 -14.36
CA ALA A 123 14.66 16.34 -14.82
C ALA A 123 15.98 16.99 -14.35
N MET A 124 16.67 16.39 -13.37
CA MET A 124 17.86 16.96 -12.73
C MET A 124 19.04 17.18 -13.71
N ALA A 125 19.77 18.27 -13.52
CA ALA A 125 20.99 18.61 -14.27
C ALA A 125 22.14 18.94 -13.30
N PRO A 126 23.34 18.34 -13.46
CA PRO A 126 23.65 17.25 -14.39
C PRO A 126 22.91 15.95 -14.04
N LYS A 127 22.74 15.06 -15.02
CA LYS A 127 22.03 13.79 -14.85
C LYS A 127 22.69 12.96 -13.76
N GLN A 128 21.91 12.54 -12.77
CA GLN A 128 22.38 11.69 -11.67
C GLN A 128 22.01 10.24 -11.91
N PRO A 129 22.88 9.27 -11.64
CA PRO A 129 22.55 7.85 -11.81
C PRO A 129 21.41 7.45 -10.88
N LEU A 130 20.43 6.73 -11.43
CA LEU A 130 19.34 6.12 -10.67
C LEU A 130 19.53 4.61 -10.69
N SER A 131 19.39 3.97 -9.54
CA SER A 131 19.49 2.52 -9.41
C SER A 131 18.55 2.03 -8.32
N ILE A 132 18.26 0.74 -8.30
CA ILE A 132 17.56 0.07 -7.20
C ILE A 132 18.39 -1.16 -6.82
N PHE A 133 18.85 -1.22 -5.57
CA PHE A 133 19.73 -2.29 -5.09
C PHE A 133 20.95 -2.55 -5.99
N GLY A 134 21.55 -1.49 -6.54
CA GLY A 134 22.71 -1.56 -7.44
C GLY A 134 22.38 -1.87 -8.91
N LEU A 135 21.14 -2.18 -9.25
CA LEU A 135 20.70 -2.35 -10.64
C LEU A 135 20.32 -0.98 -11.24
N PRO A 136 20.88 -0.58 -12.41
CA PRO A 136 20.52 0.66 -13.07
C PRO A 136 19.00 0.73 -13.33
N TRP A 137 18.41 1.87 -13.02
CA TRP A 137 17.00 2.14 -13.29
C TRP A 137 16.90 3.21 -14.39
N PRO A 138 16.01 3.04 -15.38
CA PRO A 138 15.91 3.99 -16.47
C PRO A 138 15.46 5.37 -15.99
N HIS A 139 15.94 6.41 -16.66
CA HIS A 139 15.35 7.73 -16.54
C HIS A 139 14.15 7.84 -17.46
N LEU A 140 13.19 8.67 -17.07
CA LEU A 140 12.15 9.11 -18.00
C LEU A 140 12.80 10.00 -19.10
N PRO A 141 12.22 10.05 -20.31
CA PRO A 141 12.73 10.83 -21.45
C PRO A 141 12.49 12.34 -21.26
N ILE A 142 13.05 12.89 -20.19
CA ILE A 142 12.89 14.28 -19.73
C ILE A 142 14.24 15.03 -19.80
N GLY A 143 15.36 14.30 -19.74
CA GLY A 143 16.71 14.87 -19.68
C GLY A 143 17.09 15.72 -20.89
N ASP A 144 16.52 15.43 -22.06
CA ASP A 144 16.81 16.12 -23.33
C ASP A 144 15.95 17.37 -23.55
N LEU A 145 15.00 17.65 -22.65
CA LEU A 145 14.18 18.86 -22.71
C LEU A 145 15.02 20.10 -22.42
N ALA A 146 14.57 21.24 -22.96
CA ALA A 146 15.16 22.55 -22.69
C ALA A 146 15.24 22.81 -21.17
N ALA A 147 16.30 23.50 -20.74
CA ALA A 147 16.59 23.73 -19.32
C ALA A 147 15.42 24.40 -18.58
N GLU A 148 14.77 25.39 -19.20
CA GLU A 148 13.60 26.08 -18.66
C GLU A 148 12.40 25.14 -18.45
N THR A 149 12.16 24.25 -19.42
CA THR A 149 11.10 23.23 -19.33
C THR A 149 11.38 22.25 -18.19
N ARG A 150 12.63 21.79 -18.05
CA ARG A 150 13.03 20.90 -16.95
C ARG A 150 12.88 21.56 -15.59
N TRP A 151 13.25 22.84 -15.48
CA TRP A 151 13.07 23.60 -14.24
C TRP A 151 11.60 23.78 -13.87
N THR A 152 10.76 24.14 -14.85
CA THR A 152 9.30 24.27 -14.66
C THR A 152 8.68 22.94 -14.23
N LEU A 153 9.09 21.84 -14.87
CA LEU A 153 8.64 20.50 -14.52
C LEU A 153 9.06 20.12 -13.10
N MET A 154 10.34 20.31 -12.75
CA MET A 154 10.87 20.03 -11.40
C MET A 154 10.05 20.76 -10.34
N ARG A 155 9.82 22.07 -10.51
CA ARG A 155 9.04 22.87 -9.56
C ARG A 155 7.60 22.40 -9.45
N SER A 156 6.97 22.06 -10.58
CA SER A 156 5.59 21.59 -10.62
C SER A 156 5.44 20.21 -9.95
N MET A 157 6.36 19.30 -10.25
CA MET A 157 6.37 17.96 -9.66
C MET A 157 6.71 18.00 -8.16
N GLN A 158 7.59 18.91 -7.73
CA GLN A 158 7.87 19.13 -6.31
C GLN A 158 6.62 19.62 -5.56
N ALA A 159 5.88 20.58 -6.13
CA ALA A 159 4.64 21.07 -5.54
C ALA A 159 3.57 19.97 -5.49
N LEU A 160 3.39 19.23 -6.59
CA LEU A 160 2.49 18.08 -6.65
C LEU A 160 2.86 17.05 -5.58
N HIS A 161 4.13 16.63 -5.52
CA HIS A 161 4.62 15.64 -4.57
C HIS A 161 4.35 16.07 -3.13
N PHE A 162 4.63 17.33 -2.78
CA PHE A 162 4.33 17.88 -1.46
C PHE A 162 2.84 17.75 -1.11
N TRP A 163 1.93 18.18 -2.00
CA TRP A 163 0.50 18.10 -1.74
C TRP A 163 -0.01 16.65 -1.66
N LEU A 164 0.53 15.74 -2.49
CA LEU A 164 0.22 14.31 -2.39
C LEU A 164 0.66 13.75 -1.03
N VAL A 165 1.80 14.18 -0.47
CA VAL A 165 2.25 13.78 0.87
C VAL A 165 1.28 14.31 1.94
N VAL A 166 0.85 15.57 1.85
CA VAL A 166 -0.13 16.15 2.79
C VAL A 166 -1.43 15.35 2.80
N ILE A 167 -1.96 15.03 1.61
CA ILE A 167 -3.17 14.21 1.46
C ILE A 167 -2.94 12.80 2.02
N LEU A 168 -1.79 12.19 1.73
CA LEU A 168 -1.45 10.86 2.24
C LEU A 168 -1.42 10.84 3.77
N VAL A 169 -0.77 11.82 4.41
CA VAL A 169 -0.71 11.90 5.88
C VAL A 169 -2.11 12.04 6.47
N GLY A 170 -2.94 12.92 5.92
CA GLY A 170 -4.34 13.05 6.34
C GLY A 170 -5.12 11.75 6.20
N LEU A 171 -4.95 11.05 5.07
CA LEU A 171 -5.61 9.77 4.81
C LEU A 171 -5.13 8.66 5.75
N ILE A 172 -3.83 8.61 6.08
CA ILE A 172 -3.29 7.67 7.08
C ILE A 172 -3.95 7.89 8.43
N VAL A 173 -4.07 9.13 8.90
CA VAL A 173 -4.71 9.45 10.18
C VAL A 173 -6.17 8.99 10.19
N VAL A 174 -6.92 9.31 9.13
CA VAL A 174 -8.33 8.88 9.00
C VAL A 174 -8.43 7.35 8.96
N HIS A 175 -7.58 6.68 8.18
CA HIS A 175 -7.60 5.23 8.02
C HIS A 175 -7.24 4.48 9.30
N ALA A 176 -6.14 4.87 9.96
CA ALA A 176 -5.73 4.29 11.22
C ALA A 176 -6.74 4.59 12.32
N GLY A 177 -7.25 5.82 12.39
CA GLY A 177 -8.31 6.21 13.33
C GLY A 177 -9.58 5.37 13.15
N ALA A 178 -10.03 5.17 11.90
CA ALA A 178 -11.16 4.30 11.60
C ALA A 178 -10.90 2.85 12.02
N ALA A 179 -9.71 2.29 11.73
CA ALA A 179 -9.36 0.94 12.13
C ALA A 179 -9.35 0.75 13.67
N LEU A 180 -8.84 1.74 14.40
CA LEU A 180 -8.84 1.73 15.87
C LEU A 180 -10.26 1.89 16.43
N GLN A 181 -11.08 2.77 15.85
CA GLN A 181 -12.48 2.92 16.23
C GLN A 181 -13.25 1.61 16.02
N HIS A 182 -13.06 0.97 14.87
CA HIS A 182 -13.66 -0.30 14.52
C HIS A 182 -13.27 -1.41 15.51
N HIS A 183 -12.00 -1.45 15.91
CA HIS A 183 -11.51 -2.44 16.86
C HIS A 183 -11.97 -2.20 18.31
N PHE A 184 -11.85 -0.97 18.82
CA PHE A 184 -12.10 -0.67 20.23
C PHE A 184 -13.55 -0.30 20.55
N ILE A 185 -14.27 0.32 19.62
CA ILE A 185 -15.64 0.80 19.82
C ILE A 185 -16.65 -0.15 19.16
N ASP A 186 -16.53 -0.35 17.85
CA ASP A 186 -17.50 -1.16 17.09
C ASP A 186 -17.28 -2.68 17.31
N ARG A 187 -16.12 -3.06 17.86
CA ARG A 187 -15.67 -4.45 18.12
C ARG A 187 -15.87 -5.36 16.92
N ASP A 188 -15.42 -4.89 15.75
CA ASP A 188 -15.49 -5.66 14.51
C ASP A 188 -14.13 -6.26 14.10
N ASP A 189 -14.19 -7.09 13.07
CA ASP A 189 -13.07 -7.90 12.59
C ASP A 189 -12.19 -7.20 11.55
N ALA A 190 -12.45 -5.93 11.21
CA ALA A 190 -11.74 -5.27 10.12
C ALA A 190 -10.23 -5.16 10.39
N PHE A 191 -9.86 -4.89 11.65
CA PHE A 191 -8.47 -4.87 12.09
C PHE A 191 -7.88 -6.29 12.18
N ALA A 192 -8.62 -7.23 12.78
CA ALA A 192 -8.17 -8.61 12.95
C ALA A 192 -8.00 -9.37 11.62
N ALA A 193 -8.75 -8.98 10.58
CA ALA A 193 -8.60 -9.53 9.23
C ALA A 193 -7.23 -9.23 8.61
N MET A 194 -6.63 -8.07 8.95
CA MET A 194 -5.33 -7.61 8.42
C MET A 194 -4.16 -7.83 9.39
N ALA A 195 -4.43 -7.93 10.69
CA ALA A 195 -3.42 -8.20 11.70
C ALA A 195 -3.10 -9.71 11.78
N PRO A 196 -1.87 -10.16 11.47
CA PRO A 196 -1.54 -11.59 11.45
C PRO A 196 -1.68 -12.25 12.83
N LEU A 197 -1.42 -11.50 13.89
CA LEU A 197 -1.32 -11.99 15.27
C LEU A 197 -2.60 -11.78 16.10
N VAL A 198 -3.62 -11.11 15.56
CA VAL A 198 -4.89 -10.88 16.26
C VAL A 198 -5.87 -11.95 15.81
N GLU A 199 -6.49 -12.63 16.77
CA GLU A 199 -7.56 -13.58 16.46
C GLU A 199 -8.81 -12.79 16.03
N PRO A 200 -9.41 -13.08 14.85
CA PRO A 200 -10.69 -12.52 14.47
C PRO A 200 -11.67 -12.76 15.61
N LEU A 201 -12.43 -11.73 15.98
CA LEU A 201 -13.58 -11.96 16.84
C LEU A 201 -14.49 -12.92 16.06
N GLN A 202 -15.03 -13.92 16.74
CA GLN A 202 -15.94 -14.82 16.04
C GLN A 202 -17.10 -13.97 15.51
N PRO A 203 -17.47 -14.08 14.23
CA PRO A 203 -18.62 -13.35 13.72
C PRO A 203 -19.81 -13.69 14.63
N LYS A 204 -20.51 -12.66 15.13
CA LYS A 204 -21.73 -12.86 15.92
C LYS A 204 -22.64 -13.78 15.12
N ARG A 205 -22.74 -15.04 15.54
CA ARG A 205 -23.64 -16.02 14.93
C ARG A 205 -25.03 -15.40 14.98
N PRO A 206 -25.81 -15.38 13.89
CA PRO A 206 -27.22 -15.02 14.00
C PRO A 206 -27.83 -15.92 15.06
N GLU A 207 -28.35 -15.32 16.12
CA GLU A 207 -28.99 -16.04 17.24
C GLU A 207 -30.02 -17.00 16.64
N GLY A 208 -29.84 -18.31 16.88
CA GLY A 208 -30.83 -19.32 16.48
C GLY A 208 -30.41 -20.38 15.44
N THR A 209 -29.15 -20.49 15.03
CA THR A 209 -28.71 -21.66 14.21
C THR A 209 -28.27 -22.84 15.12
N PRO A 210 -28.97 -23.99 15.10
CA PRO A 210 -28.59 -25.15 15.90
C PRO A 210 -27.18 -25.65 15.59
N HIS A 211 -26.52 -26.22 16.59
CA HIS A 211 -25.26 -26.95 16.39
C HIS A 211 -25.54 -28.26 15.65
N THR A 212 -25.17 -28.33 14.38
CA THR A 212 -24.95 -29.61 13.70
C THR A 212 -23.44 -29.85 13.68
N PRO A 213 -22.91 -30.78 14.50
CA PRO A 213 -21.50 -31.15 14.43
C PRO A 213 -21.19 -31.66 13.02
N LEU A 214 -20.15 -31.11 12.38
CA LEU A 214 -19.64 -31.66 11.13
C LEU A 214 -19.13 -33.07 11.41
N LYS A 215 -19.68 -34.06 10.71
CA LYS A 215 -19.21 -35.45 10.76
C LYS A 215 -17.76 -35.48 10.25
N PRO A 216 -16.81 -36.17 10.93
CA PRO A 216 -15.47 -36.34 10.41
C PRO A 216 -15.53 -37.01 9.04
N ASP A 217 -14.89 -36.41 8.05
CA ASP A 217 -14.77 -37.00 6.70
C ASP A 217 -14.05 -38.35 6.83
N ALA A 218 -14.66 -39.41 6.30
CA ALA A 218 -14.08 -40.74 6.27
C ALA A 218 -12.80 -40.72 5.40
N PRO A 219 -11.74 -41.46 5.78
CA PRO A 219 -10.51 -41.51 5.02
C PRO A 219 -10.74 -42.09 3.61
N PRO A 220 -9.98 -41.62 2.60
CA PRO A 220 -10.11 -42.12 1.23
C PRO A 220 -9.73 -43.61 1.16
N SER A 221 -10.58 -44.39 0.49
CA SER A 221 -10.38 -45.81 0.13
C SER A 221 -9.34 -46.02 -0.94
#